data_AF-A0A0H5QPK1-F1
#
_entry.id   AF-A0A0H5QPK1-F1
#
_cell.length_a   1.000
_cell.length_b   1.000
_cell.length_c   1.000
_cell.angle_alpha   90.00
_cell.angle_beta   90.00
_cell.angle_gamma   90.00
#
_symmetry.space_group_name_H-M   'P 1'
#
loop_
_entity.id
_entity.type
_entity.pdbx_description
1 polymer ?
#
loop_
_entity_poly.entity_id
_entity_poly.type
_entity_poly.pdbx_seq_one_letter_code
_entity_poly.pdbx_strand_id
1 'polypeptide(L)'
;MNPFWNSTDLADQRFHHALRVVGDEFRERISYLVDSWLPARQLVFTAFRRRTNNSILVLEQGCPWKEHLSSVDVRDEIVFTVFPDRDNDIWRVQAVGERSSKFSSRVPLHLPWRGLTDDALSTASGIAGSVFVHASGFMGGNRTQLGAVRMALDSIRLGQ
;
A
#
# COMPACT_ATOMS: atom_id res chain seq x y z
N MET A 1 31.26 -2.22 -11.02
CA MET A 1 31.99 -1.63 -9.87
C MET A 1 33.42 -1.44 -10.30
N ASN A 2 33.98 -0.23 -10.20
CA ASN A 2 35.36 0.03 -10.65
C ASN A 2 36.35 -0.21 -9.51
N PRO A 3 37.60 -0.62 -9.81
CA PRO A 3 38.66 -0.69 -8.81
C PRO A 3 38.95 0.69 -8.23
N PHE A 4 39.40 0.72 -6.98
CA PHE A 4 39.96 1.95 -6.43
C PHE A 4 41.29 2.23 -7.11
N TRP A 5 41.63 3.50 -7.27
CA TRP A 5 42.84 3.93 -7.96
C TRP A 5 44.13 3.37 -7.33
N ASN A 6 44.08 2.96 -6.06
CA ASN A 6 45.17 2.39 -5.29
C ASN A 6 45.00 0.89 -4.98
N SER A 7 44.04 0.19 -5.59
CA SER A 7 43.84 -1.24 -5.38
C SER A 7 44.57 -2.08 -6.41
N THR A 8 45.00 -3.27 -6.02
CA THR A 8 45.52 -4.32 -6.91
C THR A 8 44.42 -5.15 -7.57
N ASP A 9 43.14 -4.83 -7.34
CA ASP A 9 42.01 -5.54 -7.93
C ASP A 9 41.98 -5.39 -9.44
N LEU A 10 41.85 -6.53 -10.13
CA LEU A 10 41.66 -6.56 -11.57
C LEU A 10 40.24 -6.12 -11.92
N ALA A 11 40.10 -5.29 -12.95
CA ALA A 11 38.81 -4.81 -13.43
C ALA A 11 37.83 -5.97 -13.72
N ASP A 12 38.32 -7.08 -14.27
CA ASP A 12 37.54 -8.28 -14.57
C ASP A 12 36.94 -8.93 -13.31
N GLN A 13 37.68 -8.98 -12.20
CA GLN A 13 37.15 -9.54 -10.95
C GLN A 13 35.99 -8.70 -10.42
N ARG A 14 36.10 -7.37 -10.50
CA ARG A 14 35.01 -6.47 -10.10
C ARG A 14 33.83 -6.49 -11.07
N PHE A 15 34.08 -6.74 -12.36
CA PHE A 15 33.03 -6.98 -13.34
C PHE A 15 32.25 -8.26 -13.02
N HIS A 16 32.93 -9.38 -12.77
CA HIS A 16 32.27 -10.63 -12.36
C HIS A 16 31.52 -10.50 -11.04
N HIS A 17 32.06 -9.75 -10.08
CA HIS A 17 31.33 -9.43 -8.85
C HIS A 17 30.04 -8.64 -9.14
N ALA A 18 30.10 -7.61 -9.99
CA ALA A 18 28.92 -6.86 -10.40
C ALA A 18 27.89 -7.74 -11.13
N LEU A 19 28.32 -8.65 -12.01
CA LEU A 19 27.45 -9.60 -12.67
C LEU A 19 26.73 -10.54 -11.68
N ARG A 20 27.40 -11.00 -10.63
CA ARG A 20 26.76 -11.81 -9.58
C ARG A 20 25.67 -11.02 -8.87
N VAL A 21 25.99 -9.82 -8.40
CA VAL A 21 25.03 -8.95 -7.70
C VAL A 21 23.80 -8.65 -8.56
N VAL A 22 24.00 -8.28 -9.84
CA VAL A 22 22.88 -8.04 -10.77
C VAL A 22 22.12 -9.32 -11.06
N GLY A 23 22.79 -10.46 -11.17
CA GLY A 23 22.16 -11.76 -11.35
C GLY A 23 21.29 -12.17 -10.16
N ASP A 24 21.72 -11.87 -8.94
CA ASP A 24 20.96 -12.13 -7.71
C ASP A 24 19.73 -11.21 -7.64
N GLU A 25 19.89 -9.91 -7.86
CA GLU A 25 18.78 -8.95 -7.94
C GLU A 25 17.75 -9.36 -9.01
N PHE A 26 18.21 -9.80 -10.19
CA PHE A 26 17.32 -10.28 -11.25
C PHE A 26 16.51 -11.50 -10.81
N ARG A 27 17.16 -12.47 -10.15
CA ARG A 27 16.49 -13.66 -9.62
C ARG A 27 15.46 -13.28 -8.55
N GLU A 28 15.84 -12.45 -7.58
CA GLU A 28 14.92 -11.97 -6.55
C GLU A 28 13.72 -11.23 -7.15
N ARG A 29 13.94 -10.43 -8.19
CA ARG A 29 12.86 -9.73 -8.89
C ARG A 29 11.90 -10.70 -9.58
N ILE A 30 12.41 -11.74 -10.25
CA ILE A 30 11.57 -12.78 -10.87
C ILE A 30 10.79 -13.54 -9.80
N SER A 31 11.44 -13.98 -8.72
CA SER A 31 10.76 -14.66 -7.61
C SER A 31 9.65 -13.78 -7.01
N TYR A 32 9.92 -12.49 -6.78
CA TYR A 32 8.88 -11.55 -6.34
C TYR A 32 7.70 -11.50 -7.32
N LEU A 33 7.97 -11.41 -8.63
CA LEU A 33 6.92 -11.32 -9.64
C LEU A 33 6.05 -12.58 -9.67
N VAL A 34 6.67 -13.76 -9.60
CA VAL A 34 5.99 -15.06 -9.68
C VAL A 34 5.30 -15.44 -8.37
N ASP A 35 5.98 -15.28 -7.24
CA ASP A 35 5.55 -15.83 -5.95
C ASP A 35 4.72 -14.84 -5.13
N SER A 36 4.83 -13.52 -5.40
CA SER A 36 4.14 -12.47 -4.63
C SER A 36 3.21 -11.60 -5.47
N TRP A 37 3.72 -10.97 -6.53
CA TRP A 37 2.94 -10.01 -7.31
C TRP A 37 1.86 -10.69 -8.16
N LEU A 38 2.18 -11.76 -8.90
CA LEU A 38 1.21 -12.41 -9.80
C LEU A 38 0.01 -13.04 -9.06
N PRO A 39 0.20 -13.77 -7.94
CA PRO A 39 -0.92 -14.32 -7.17
C PRO A 39 -1.89 -13.26 -6.64
N ALA A 40 -1.39 -12.05 -6.33
CA ALA A 40 -2.21 -10.94 -5.86
C ALA A 40 -3.29 -10.52 -6.88
N ARG A 41 -3.07 -10.78 -8.18
CA ARG A 41 -4.03 -10.48 -9.25
C ARG A 41 -5.39 -11.09 -8.98
N GLN A 42 -5.43 -12.37 -8.62
CA GLN A 42 -6.69 -13.08 -8.42
C GLN A 42 -7.42 -12.57 -7.17
N LEU A 43 -6.67 -12.23 -6.11
CA LEU A 43 -7.22 -11.66 -4.88
C LEU A 43 -7.92 -10.33 -5.15
N VAL A 44 -7.22 -9.40 -5.82
CA VAL A 44 -7.76 -8.08 -6.15
C VAL A 44 -8.95 -8.19 -7.10
N PHE A 45 -8.87 -9.02 -8.14
CA PHE A 45 -9.97 -9.21 -9.09
C PHE A 45 -11.22 -9.78 -8.40
N THR A 46 -11.04 -10.77 -7.53
CA THR A 46 -12.15 -11.39 -6.79
C THR A 46 -12.79 -10.39 -5.83
N ALA A 47 -11.98 -9.67 -5.05
CA ALA A 47 -12.45 -8.62 -4.14
C ALA A 47 -13.19 -7.51 -4.90
N PHE A 48 -12.65 -7.06 -6.04
CA PHE A 48 -13.27 -6.04 -6.88
C PHE A 48 -14.63 -6.50 -7.38
N ARG A 49 -14.77 -7.74 -7.89
CA ARG A 49 -16.05 -8.26 -8.37
C ARG A 49 -17.10 -8.47 -7.27
N ARG A 50 -16.68 -8.79 -6.06
CA ARG A 50 -17.56 -9.07 -4.92
C ARG A 50 -17.85 -7.84 -4.06
N ARG A 51 -17.22 -6.70 -4.35
CA ARG A 51 -17.38 -5.49 -3.55
C ARG A 51 -18.84 -5.06 -3.47
N THR A 52 -19.26 -4.68 -2.28
CA THR A 52 -20.59 -4.10 -2.03
C THR A 52 -20.56 -2.57 -2.05
N ASN A 53 -19.36 -1.99 -1.91
CA ASN A 53 -19.12 -0.56 -1.99
C ASN A 53 -18.25 -0.26 -3.22
N ASN A 54 -18.69 0.68 -4.07
CA ASN A 54 -17.97 1.02 -5.30
C ASN A 54 -16.70 1.83 -5.06
N SER A 55 -16.54 2.42 -3.88
CA SER A 55 -15.45 3.34 -3.53
C SER A 55 -14.41 2.74 -2.58
N ILE A 56 -14.69 1.57 -1.99
CA ILE A 56 -13.80 0.91 -1.05
C ILE A 56 -13.57 -0.53 -1.49
N LEU A 57 -12.32 -0.90 -1.68
CA LEU A 57 -11.91 -2.28 -1.88
C LEU A 57 -11.47 -2.87 -0.55
N VAL A 58 -12.00 -4.03 -0.18
CA VAL A 58 -11.61 -4.75 1.03
C VAL A 58 -10.90 -6.04 0.63
N LEU A 59 -9.70 -6.26 1.13
CA LEU A 59 -8.90 -7.46 0.89
C LEU A 59 -8.80 -8.26 2.20
N GLU A 60 -8.96 -9.58 2.10
CA GLU A 60 -8.86 -10.49 3.25
C GLU A 60 -7.43 -10.66 3.76
N GLN A 61 -6.44 -10.28 2.96
CA GLN A 61 -5.02 -10.30 3.30
C GLN A 61 -4.26 -9.16 2.62
N GLY A 62 -3.15 -8.74 3.21
CA GLY A 62 -2.20 -7.84 2.56
C GLY A 62 -1.56 -8.47 1.32
N CYS A 63 -1.52 -7.74 0.21
CA CYS A 63 -0.84 -8.15 -1.03
C CYS A 63 -0.44 -6.95 -1.90
N PRO A 64 0.42 -7.13 -2.92
CA PRO A 64 0.72 -6.11 -3.93
C PRO A 64 -0.50 -5.73 -4.79
N TRP A 65 -1.39 -4.88 -4.29
CA TRP A 65 -2.70 -4.64 -4.92
C TRP A 65 -2.73 -3.52 -5.98
N LYS A 66 -1.84 -2.53 -5.90
CA LYS A 66 -1.94 -1.25 -6.63
C LYS A 66 -2.05 -1.39 -8.14
N GLU A 67 -1.14 -2.15 -8.75
CA GLU A 67 -1.11 -2.34 -10.20
C GLU A 67 -2.30 -3.18 -10.69
N HIS A 68 -2.67 -4.22 -9.94
CA HIS A 68 -3.84 -5.04 -10.26
C HIS A 68 -5.14 -4.25 -10.16
N LEU A 69 -5.29 -3.40 -9.13
CA LEU A 69 -6.44 -2.52 -8.98
C LEU A 69 -6.53 -1.56 -10.17
N SER A 70 -5.41 -0.92 -10.54
CA SER A 70 -5.34 -0.02 -11.69
C SER A 70 -5.80 -0.69 -13.00
N SER A 71 -5.59 -2.00 -13.14
CA SER A 71 -6.03 -2.76 -14.33
C SER A 71 -7.53 -3.06 -14.39
N VAL A 72 -8.23 -3.09 -13.25
CA VAL A 72 -9.66 -3.46 -13.17
C VAL A 72 -10.57 -2.27 -12.87
N ASP A 73 -10.08 -1.27 -12.13
CA ASP A 73 -10.79 -0.05 -11.77
C ASP A 73 -10.60 1.03 -12.82
N VAL A 74 -11.12 0.77 -14.03
CA VAL A 74 -10.95 1.64 -15.21
C VAL A 74 -11.68 2.97 -15.11
N ARG A 75 -12.64 3.08 -14.17
CA ARG A 75 -13.43 4.29 -13.90
C ARG A 75 -12.93 5.08 -12.69
N ASP A 76 -11.84 4.62 -12.08
CA ASP A 76 -11.25 5.20 -10.88
C ASP A 76 -12.25 5.37 -9.71
N GLU A 77 -13.15 4.40 -9.55
CA GLU A 77 -14.22 4.45 -8.54
C GLU A 77 -13.67 4.18 -7.14
N ILE A 78 -12.66 3.31 -7.01
CA ILE A 78 -12.08 2.91 -5.73
C ILE A 78 -11.14 4.01 -5.24
N VAL A 79 -11.43 4.58 -4.08
CA VAL A 79 -10.63 5.65 -3.47
C VAL A 79 -9.90 5.18 -2.21
N PHE A 80 -10.33 4.07 -1.60
CA PHE A 80 -9.62 3.42 -0.49
C PHE A 80 -9.50 1.90 -0.70
N THR A 81 -8.39 1.34 -0.21
CA THR A 81 -8.23 -0.11 -0.02
C THR A 81 -8.03 -0.40 1.48
N VAL A 82 -8.75 -1.39 2.00
CA VAL A 82 -8.67 -1.86 3.39
C VAL A 82 -8.16 -3.29 3.43
N PHE A 83 -7.16 -3.58 4.25
CA PHE A 83 -6.53 -4.90 4.33
C PHE A 83 -5.83 -5.09 5.69
N PRO A 84 -5.69 -6.32 6.19
CA PRO A 84 -4.93 -6.56 7.41
C PRO A 84 -3.44 -6.35 7.16
N ASP A 85 -2.77 -5.72 8.11
CA ASP A 85 -1.31 -5.75 8.16
C ASP A 85 -0.86 -7.19 8.44
N ARG A 86 0.27 -7.58 7.84
CA ARG A 86 0.84 -8.92 8.02
C ARG A 86 1.49 -9.07 9.39
N ASP A 87 2.15 -8.02 9.86
CA ASP A 87 3.06 -8.08 11.00
C ASP A 87 2.47 -7.41 12.25
N ASN A 88 1.40 -6.64 12.07
CA ASN A 88 0.73 -5.91 13.14
C ASN A 88 -0.73 -6.35 13.21
N ASP A 89 -1.31 -6.44 14.42
CA ASP A 89 -2.74 -6.73 14.62
C ASP A 89 -3.60 -5.49 14.33
N ILE A 90 -3.46 -4.95 13.12
CA ILE A 90 -4.14 -3.75 12.64
C ILE A 90 -4.66 -3.98 11.23
N TRP A 91 -5.77 -3.34 10.93
CA TRP A 91 -6.32 -3.18 9.59
C TRP A 91 -5.90 -1.83 9.04
N ARG A 92 -5.19 -1.85 7.92
CA ARG A 92 -4.78 -0.64 7.21
C ARG A 92 -5.92 -0.13 6.37
N VAL A 93 -6.08 1.19 6.34
CA VAL A 93 -6.87 1.93 5.35
C VAL A 93 -5.90 2.77 4.54
N GLN A 94 -5.80 2.51 3.24
CA GLN A 94 -4.87 3.20 2.35
C GLN A 94 -5.62 3.87 1.21
N ALA A 95 -5.35 5.17 1.02
CA ALA A 95 -5.89 5.94 -0.07
C ALA A 95 -5.30 5.46 -1.41
N VAL A 96 -6.15 5.40 -2.44
CA VAL A 96 -5.73 5.08 -3.81
C VAL A 96 -5.21 6.35 -4.47
N GLY A 97 -4.04 6.25 -5.10
CA GLY A 97 -3.41 7.36 -5.81
C GLY A 97 -4.17 7.77 -7.08
N GLU A 98 -4.01 9.02 -7.48
CA GLU A 98 -4.43 9.47 -8.82
C GLU A 98 -3.56 8.82 -9.89
N ARG A 99 -4.12 8.60 -11.09
CA ARG A 99 -3.33 8.06 -12.22
C ARG A 99 -2.29 9.07 -12.73
N SER A 100 -2.63 10.35 -12.68
CA SER A 100 -1.83 11.46 -13.20
C SER A 100 -0.65 11.85 -12.29
N SER A 101 -0.64 11.40 -11.04
CA SER A 101 0.35 11.84 -10.06
C SER A 101 0.67 10.75 -9.04
N LYS A 102 1.96 10.55 -8.80
CA LYS A 102 2.45 9.58 -7.81
C LYS A 102 2.31 10.06 -6.35
N PHE A 103 1.99 11.33 -6.14
CA PHE A 103 2.04 11.98 -4.82
C PHE A 103 0.66 12.45 -4.32
N SER A 104 -0.39 12.36 -5.15
CA SER A 104 -1.75 12.74 -4.77
C SER A 104 -2.64 11.50 -4.63
N SER A 105 -3.51 11.54 -3.63
CA SER A 105 -4.56 10.55 -3.41
C SER A 105 -5.86 11.04 -4.04
N ARG A 106 -6.66 10.13 -4.62
CA ARG A 106 -8.01 10.45 -5.12
C ARG A 106 -8.87 11.07 -4.02
N VAL A 107 -8.85 10.42 -2.85
CA VAL A 107 -9.43 10.92 -1.59
C VAL A 107 -8.45 10.58 -0.47
N PRO A 108 -7.80 11.56 0.18
CA PRO A 108 -7.03 11.31 1.40
C PRO A 108 -7.95 11.10 2.61
N LEU A 109 -7.41 10.51 3.68
CA LEU A 109 -8.10 10.44 4.97
C LEU A 109 -8.44 11.83 5.52
N HIS A 110 -9.54 11.90 6.28
CA HIS A 110 -10.13 13.13 6.79
C HIS A 110 -9.09 14.05 7.46
N LEU A 111 -9.08 15.33 7.09
CA LEU A 111 -8.01 16.27 7.43
C LEU A 111 -7.76 16.40 8.94
N PRO A 112 -8.78 16.54 9.80
CA PRO A 112 -8.62 16.60 11.27
C PRO A 112 -7.96 15.37 11.91
N TRP A 113 -7.91 14.23 11.22
CA TRP A 113 -7.30 13.01 11.77
C TRP A 113 -5.80 12.92 11.50
N ARG A 114 -5.29 13.68 10.53
CA ARG A 114 -3.93 13.51 10.03
C ARG A 114 -2.90 13.87 11.09
N GLY A 115 -1.95 12.95 11.31
CA GLY A 115 -0.93 13.10 12.35
C GLY A 115 -1.39 12.68 13.74
N LEU A 116 -2.67 12.32 13.92
CA LEU A 116 -3.16 11.78 15.20
C LEU A 116 -2.90 10.28 15.29
N THR A 117 -2.73 9.82 16.53
CA THR A 117 -2.56 8.41 16.88
C THR A 117 -3.44 8.02 18.06
N ASP A 118 -3.68 6.72 18.21
CA ASP A 118 -4.30 6.06 19.37
C ASP A 118 -5.54 6.78 19.91
N ASP A 119 -5.56 7.13 21.21
CA ASP A 119 -6.71 7.70 21.90
C ASP A 119 -7.11 9.08 21.36
N ALA A 120 -6.14 9.89 20.93
CA ALA A 120 -6.41 11.19 20.32
C ALA A 120 -7.17 11.02 19.00
N LEU A 121 -6.74 10.06 18.18
CA LEU A 121 -7.42 9.72 16.93
C LEU A 121 -8.78 9.07 17.18
N SER A 122 -8.88 8.15 18.13
CA SER A 122 -10.14 7.47 18.47
C SER A 122 -11.18 8.47 18.98
N THR A 123 -10.77 9.43 19.80
CA THR A 123 -11.61 10.54 20.27
C THR A 123 -12.04 11.45 19.11
N ALA A 124 -11.08 11.90 18.29
CA ALA A 124 -11.36 12.83 17.19
C ALA A 124 -12.21 12.22 16.07
N SER A 125 -12.07 10.92 15.81
CA SER A 125 -12.84 10.20 14.80
C SER A 125 -14.19 9.67 15.31
N GLY A 126 -14.31 9.47 16.62
CA GLY A 126 -15.41 8.69 17.20
C GLY A 126 -15.36 7.20 16.82
N ILE A 127 -14.23 6.72 16.30
CA ILE A 127 -14.04 5.34 15.86
C ILE A 127 -13.06 4.67 16.83
N ALA A 128 -13.58 3.75 17.65
CA ALA A 128 -12.77 3.02 18.62
C ALA A 128 -11.65 2.20 17.96
N GLY A 129 -10.52 2.09 18.65
CA GLY A 129 -9.38 1.30 18.20
C GLY A 129 -8.65 1.89 17.00
N SER A 130 -8.79 3.19 16.73
CA SER A 130 -8.02 3.86 15.67
C SER A 130 -6.58 4.01 16.14
N VAL A 131 -5.62 3.60 15.30
CA VAL A 131 -4.20 3.47 15.67
C VAL A 131 -3.40 4.67 15.18
N PHE A 132 -3.54 5.05 13.91
CA PHE A 132 -2.85 6.21 13.36
C PHE A 132 -3.47 6.70 12.06
N VAL A 133 -3.18 7.95 11.70
CA VAL A 133 -3.29 8.48 10.33
C VAL A 133 -2.02 9.25 9.99
N HIS A 134 -1.39 8.94 8.86
CA HIS A 134 -0.22 9.66 8.37
C HIS A 134 -0.54 11.15 8.14
N ALA A 135 0.43 12.04 8.36
CA ALA A 135 0.23 13.50 8.26
C ALA A 135 -0.31 13.99 6.91
N SER A 136 -0.01 13.30 5.80
CA SER A 136 -0.58 13.60 4.48
C SER A 136 -1.91 12.90 4.19
N GLY A 137 -2.37 12.00 5.06
CA GLY A 137 -3.65 11.29 4.93
C GLY A 137 -3.65 10.13 3.93
N PHE A 138 -2.51 9.74 3.35
CA PHE A 138 -2.49 8.61 2.39
C PHE A 138 -2.75 7.25 3.03
N MET A 139 -2.57 7.13 4.35
CA MET A 139 -2.68 5.87 5.08
C MET A 139 -3.04 6.10 6.54
N GLY A 140 -3.81 5.16 7.10
CA GLY A 140 -4.07 5.02 8.51
C GLY A 140 -4.32 3.57 8.88
N GLY A 141 -4.73 3.34 10.13
CA GLY A 141 -5.06 2.01 10.60
C GLY A 141 -6.01 2.01 11.79
N ASN A 142 -6.73 0.90 11.92
CA ASN A 142 -7.63 0.61 13.04
C ASN A 142 -7.42 -0.85 13.47
N ARG A 143 -7.66 -1.19 14.74
CA ARG A 143 -7.55 -2.57 15.24
C ARG A 143 -8.56 -3.53 14.61
N THR A 144 -9.64 -3.01 14.02
CA THR A 144 -10.71 -3.83 13.41
C THR A 144 -10.91 -3.47 11.94
N GLN A 145 -11.30 -4.47 11.14
CA GLN A 145 -11.70 -4.27 9.75
C GLN A 145 -12.84 -3.25 9.62
N LEU A 146 -13.88 -3.40 10.47
CA LEU A 146 -15.04 -2.52 10.47
C LEU A 146 -14.65 -1.07 10.80
N GLY A 147 -13.75 -0.86 11.77
CA GLY A 147 -13.22 0.45 12.10
C GLY A 147 -12.44 1.06 10.94
N ALA A 148 -11.58 0.29 10.27
CA ALA A 148 -10.84 0.77 9.09
C ALA A 148 -11.76 1.13 7.91
N VAL A 149 -12.80 0.33 7.66
CA VAL A 149 -13.85 0.65 6.68
C VAL A 149 -14.61 1.92 7.09
N ARG A 150 -14.91 2.09 8.38
CA ARG A 150 -15.58 3.30 8.88
C ARG A 150 -14.73 4.55 8.68
N MET A 151 -13.42 4.45 8.91
CA MET A 151 -12.48 5.55 8.64
C MET A 151 -12.51 5.96 7.17
N ALA A 152 -12.51 5.00 6.24
CA ALA A 152 -12.63 5.27 4.81
C ALA A 152 -13.97 5.94 4.46
N LEU A 153 -15.10 5.40 4.96
CA LEU A 153 -16.43 5.93 4.71
C LEU A 153 -16.59 7.37 5.21
N ASP A 154 -16.14 7.63 6.43
CA ASP A 154 -16.24 8.96 7.04
C ASP A 154 -15.31 9.95 6.32
N SER A 155 -14.13 9.52 5.84
CA SER A 155 -13.26 10.37 5.00
C SER A 155 -13.89 10.74 3.66
N ILE A 156 -14.64 9.81 3.03
CA ILE A 156 -15.41 10.11 1.80
C ILE A 156 -16.55 11.08 2.10
N ARG A 157 -17.30 10.85 3.19
CA ARG A 157 -18.52 11.62 3.50
C ARG A 157 -18.21 13.04 4.01
N LEU A 158 -17.22 13.18 4.88
CA LEU A 158 -16.91 14.44 5.57
C LEU A 158 -16.11 15.41 4.68
N GLY A 159 -15.53 14.92 3.59
CA GLY A 159 -14.69 15.74 2.71
C GLY A 159 -13.35 16.14 3.35
N GLN A 160 -12.66 17.04 2.66
CA GLN A 160 -11.38 17.63 3.06
C GLN A 160 -11.61 18.90 3.88
#